data_AF-A0A3P7N1Z2-F1
#
_entry.id   AF-A0A3P7N1Z2-F1
#
_cell.length_a   1.000
_cell.length_b   1.000
_cell.length_c   1.000
_cell.angle_alpha   90.00
_cell.angle_beta   90.00
_cell.angle_gamma   90.00
#
_symmetry.space_group_name_H-M   'P 1'
#
loop_
_entity.id
_entity.type
_entity.pdbx_description
1 polymer ?
#
loop_
_entity_poly.entity_id
_entity_poly.type
_entity_poly.pdbx_seq_one_letter_code
_entity_poly.pdbx_strand_id
1 'polypeptide(L)'
;MIDELSACLGSSTLSILRDARKPIAEVLVRHLDPTVSQAFDIVARIFQVEKRLAVRELMSATFTYLVVRGTQESHLRIRQLVELGTWLSSCQDYVTRITQLCILPDTLVHVFTQLSDEKQAAALKFLESHLGLPIEGVARMNDVSRLLHQFVLCLYPHRREACAGLRWLVSKVVHPMKPIYGLLALRAAEGHAEAAVSDVTTMGLVYLQASDKNRFDLYQTQFLGQHLCGILAFFDCRLLDDESPLEERKRALLSLAIFMDLVGTQPVSRMRAKFIATLN
;
A
#
# COMPACT_ATOMS: atom_id res chain seq x y z
N MET A 1 25.73 -5.19 23.08
CA MET A 1 25.57 -4.93 21.64
C MET A 1 24.34 -4.07 21.30
N ILE A 2 23.08 -4.53 21.47
CA ILE A 2 21.92 -3.65 21.17
C ILE A 2 21.77 -2.52 22.20
N ASP A 3 22.07 -2.79 23.48
CA ASP A 3 21.99 -1.78 24.54
C ASP A 3 23.08 -0.72 24.41
N GLU A 4 24.26 -1.13 23.93
CA GLU A 4 25.35 -0.21 23.59
C GLU A 4 24.96 0.65 22.39
N LEU A 5 24.30 0.08 21.39
CA LEU A 5 23.82 0.80 20.21
C LEU A 5 22.68 1.78 20.57
N SER A 6 21.77 1.36 21.44
CA SER A 6 20.74 2.19 22.08
C SER A 6 21.36 3.38 22.83
N ALA A 7 22.36 3.13 23.67
CA ALA A 7 23.08 4.16 24.41
C ALA A 7 23.86 5.12 23.49
N CYS A 8 24.52 4.60 22.46
CA CYS A 8 25.28 5.41 21.50
C CYS A 8 24.38 6.30 20.64
N LEU A 9 23.18 5.83 20.28
CA LEU A 9 22.22 6.59 19.47
C LEU A 9 21.30 7.49 20.30
N GLY A 10 21.23 7.28 21.61
CA GLY A 10 20.27 7.96 22.48
C GLY A 10 18.81 7.59 22.18
N SER A 11 18.58 6.41 21.58
CA SER A 11 17.26 5.94 21.13
C SER A 11 16.91 4.62 21.78
N SER A 12 15.63 4.38 22.08
CA SER A 12 15.18 3.10 22.61
C SER A 12 15.39 1.96 21.60
N THR A 13 15.58 0.73 22.10
CA THR A 13 15.70 -0.46 21.23
C THR A 13 14.47 -0.68 20.35
N LEU A 14 13.29 -0.26 20.82
CA LEU A 14 12.05 -0.27 20.04
C LEU A 14 12.08 0.74 18.88
N SER A 15 12.61 1.95 19.10
CA SER A 15 12.80 2.94 18.03
C SER A 15 13.76 2.42 16.96
N ILE A 16 14.88 1.79 17.36
CA ILE A 16 15.83 1.17 16.43
C ILE A 16 15.15 0.06 15.61
N LEU A 17 14.33 -0.78 16.26
CA LEU A 17 13.55 -1.82 15.57
C LEU A 17 12.57 -1.21 14.55
N ARG A 18 11.88 -0.13 14.91
CA ARG A 18 10.94 0.58 14.04
C ARG A 18 11.64 1.15 12.80
N ASP A 19 12.81 1.76 12.98
CA ASP A 19 13.63 2.33 11.91
C ASP A 19 14.13 1.25 10.93
N ALA A 20 14.55 0.11 11.48
CA ALA A 20 15.10 -1.00 10.71
C ALA A 20 14.04 -2.03 10.25
N ARG A 21 12.74 -1.71 10.33
CA ARG A 21 11.66 -2.69 10.08
C ARG A 21 11.73 -3.37 8.72
N LYS A 22 12.05 -2.62 7.66
CA LYS A 22 12.14 -3.14 6.28
C LYS A 22 13.32 -4.11 6.12
N PRO A 23 14.58 -3.71 6.40
CA PRO A 23 15.72 -4.62 6.25
C PRO A 23 15.60 -5.83 7.18
N ILE A 24 15.07 -5.67 8.41
CA ILE A 24 14.83 -6.80 9.31
C ILE A 24 13.80 -7.77 8.72
N ALA A 25 12.65 -7.28 8.25
CA ALA A 25 11.63 -8.12 7.63
C ALA A 25 12.15 -8.86 6.39
N GLU A 26 12.97 -8.21 5.57
CA GLU A 26 13.59 -8.83 4.41
C GLU A 26 14.53 -9.98 4.80
N VAL A 27 15.40 -9.76 5.78
CA VAL A 27 16.30 -10.80 6.31
C VAL A 27 15.50 -11.94 6.94
N LEU A 28 14.46 -11.61 7.72
CA LEU A 28 13.57 -12.61 8.31
C LEU A 28 12.94 -13.50 7.25
N VAL A 29 12.37 -12.91 6.19
CA VAL A 29 11.70 -13.68 5.13
C VAL A 29 12.68 -14.52 4.31
N ARG A 30 13.92 -14.05 4.11
CA ARG A 30 14.97 -14.81 3.42
C ARG A 30 15.42 -16.04 4.21
N HIS A 31 15.45 -15.94 5.54
CA HIS A 31 15.95 -16.98 6.44
C HIS A 31 14.86 -17.54 7.34
N LEU A 32 13.61 -17.55 6.86
CA LEU A 32 12.46 -17.97 7.65
C LEU A 32 12.38 -19.50 7.73
N ASP A 33 13.34 -20.09 8.43
CA ASP A 33 13.44 -21.50 8.73
C ASP A 33 14.17 -21.64 10.09
N PRO A 34 13.48 -21.84 11.25
CA PRO A 34 12.17 -22.45 11.45
C PRO A 34 10.98 -21.45 11.56
N THR A 35 9.86 -21.85 12.20
CA THR A 35 8.54 -21.16 12.21
C THR A 35 8.54 -19.64 12.40
N VAL A 36 7.53 -18.95 11.85
CA VAL A 36 7.36 -17.48 12.02
C VAL A 36 7.41 -17.06 13.49
N SER A 37 6.71 -17.79 14.35
CA SER A 37 6.66 -17.52 15.80
C SER A 37 8.05 -17.48 16.44
N GLN A 38 8.90 -18.46 16.13
CA GLN A 38 10.26 -18.55 16.66
C GLN A 38 11.17 -17.45 16.09
N ALA A 39 11.00 -17.09 14.81
CA ALA A 39 11.72 -15.97 14.22
C ALA A 39 11.43 -14.66 14.98
N PHE A 40 10.17 -14.44 15.35
CA PHE A 40 9.78 -13.29 16.17
C PHE A 40 10.26 -13.38 17.63
N ASP A 41 10.38 -14.58 18.21
CA ASP A 41 11.02 -14.77 19.53
C ASP A 41 12.51 -14.42 19.50
N ILE A 42 13.19 -14.68 18.38
CA ILE A 42 14.60 -14.30 18.18
C ILE A 42 14.71 -12.78 18.10
N VAL A 43 13.89 -12.13 17.27
CA VAL A 43 13.87 -10.65 17.16
C VAL A 43 13.58 -10.01 18.51
N ALA A 44 12.56 -10.48 19.21
CA ALA A 44 12.18 -9.98 20.54
C ALA A 44 13.35 -10.05 21.52
N ARG A 45 14.09 -11.16 21.53
CA ARG A 45 15.30 -11.33 22.36
C ARG A 45 16.45 -10.41 21.94
N ILE A 46 16.70 -10.28 20.64
CA ILE A 46 17.79 -9.43 20.12
C ILE A 46 17.56 -7.97 20.49
N PHE A 47 16.32 -7.48 20.35
CA PHE A 47 15.95 -6.09 20.63
C PHE A 47 15.50 -5.86 22.07
N GLN A 48 15.46 -6.91 22.89
CA GLN A 48 14.97 -6.88 24.27
C GLN A 48 13.58 -6.22 24.42
N VAL A 49 12.67 -6.56 23.50
CA VAL A 49 11.29 -6.07 23.49
C VAL A 49 10.32 -7.24 23.65
N GLU A 50 9.11 -6.96 24.10
CA GLU A 50 8.05 -7.98 24.11
C GLU A 50 7.79 -8.49 22.69
N LYS A 51 7.62 -9.82 22.55
CA LYS A 51 7.28 -10.45 21.26
C LYS A 51 6.10 -9.78 20.57
N ARG A 52 5.06 -9.43 21.33
CA ARG A 52 3.87 -8.77 20.81
C ARG A 52 4.19 -7.43 20.14
N LEU A 53 5.11 -6.65 20.72
CA LEU A 53 5.56 -5.39 20.13
C LEU A 53 6.38 -5.66 18.86
N ALA A 54 7.32 -6.61 18.89
CA ALA A 54 8.08 -6.98 17.69
C ALA A 54 7.19 -7.44 16.54
N VAL A 55 6.17 -8.27 16.82
CA VAL A 55 5.17 -8.69 15.83
C VAL A 55 4.43 -7.48 15.29
N ARG A 56 3.93 -6.59 16.16
CA ARG A 56 3.20 -5.39 15.74
C ARG A 56 4.01 -4.48 14.81
N GLU A 57 5.28 -4.22 15.14
CA GLU A 57 6.13 -3.31 14.36
C GLU A 57 6.55 -3.91 12.99
N LEU A 58 6.82 -5.22 12.93
CA LEU A 58 7.26 -5.87 11.68
C LEU A 58 6.12 -6.50 10.87
N MET A 59 4.89 -6.56 11.40
CA MET A 59 3.73 -7.23 10.79
C MET A 59 3.57 -6.90 9.30
N SER A 60 3.44 -5.61 8.99
CA SER A 60 3.18 -5.11 7.64
C SER A 60 4.36 -5.39 6.70
N ALA A 61 5.60 -5.17 7.19
CA ALA A 61 6.80 -5.38 6.40
C ALA A 61 7.02 -6.87 6.08
N THR A 62 6.93 -7.75 7.09
CA THR A 62 7.10 -9.20 6.90
C THR A 62 6.03 -9.78 5.99
N PHE A 63 4.77 -9.34 6.14
CA PHE A 63 3.70 -9.74 5.22
C PHE A 63 4.02 -9.32 3.77
N THR A 64 4.46 -8.07 3.58
CA THR A 64 4.83 -7.55 2.26
C THR A 64 5.93 -8.38 1.62
N TYR A 65 7.02 -8.67 2.34
CA TYR A 65 8.12 -9.46 1.78
C TYR A 65 7.74 -10.93 1.51
N LEU A 66 6.83 -11.52 2.30
CA LEU A 66 6.28 -12.85 2.00
C LEU A 66 5.45 -12.85 0.71
N VAL A 67 4.65 -11.81 0.50
CA VAL A 67 3.89 -11.61 -0.76
C VAL A 67 4.83 -11.47 -1.95
N VAL A 68 5.90 -10.69 -1.81
CA VAL A 68 6.91 -10.51 -2.87
C VAL A 68 7.67 -11.81 -3.15
N ARG A 69 7.95 -12.62 -2.12
CA ARG A 69 8.59 -13.94 -2.27
C ARG A 69 7.68 -14.91 -3.02
N GLY A 70 6.37 -14.87 -2.77
CA GLY A 70 5.35 -15.48 -3.64
C GLY A 70 5.42 -17.00 -3.78
N THR A 71 6.05 -17.72 -2.84
CA THR A 71 6.19 -19.18 -2.88
C THR A 71 5.00 -19.89 -2.22
N GLN A 72 4.86 -21.21 -2.46
CA GLN A 72 3.89 -22.03 -1.73
C GLN A 72 4.09 -21.95 -0.21
N GLU A 73 5.33 -21.94 0.24
CA GLU A 73 5.67 -21.74 1.65
C GLU A 73 5.17 -20.39 2.17
N SER A 74 5.21 -19.34 1.34
CA SER A 74 4.75 -18.00 1.72
C SER A 74 3.26 -17.98 2.09
N HIS A 75 2.40 -18.79 1.46
CA HIS A 75 1.00 -18.92 1.90
C HIS A 75 0.90 -19.40 3.36
N LEU A 76 1.68 -20.43 3.73
CA LEU A 76 1.68 -20.99 5.08
C LEU A 76 2.23 -19.99 6.09
N ARG A 77 3.35 -19.32 5.75
CA ARG A 77 3.98 -18.34 6.64
C ARG A 77 3.10 -17.12 6.86
N ILE A 78 2.38 -16.65 5.83
CA ILE A 78 1.43 -15.55 5.98
C ILE A 78 0.30 -15.92 6.95
N ARG A 79 -0.25 -17.14 6.86
CA ARG A 79 -1.29 -17.60 7.80
C ARG A 79 -0.78 -17.62 9.24
N GLN A 80 0.40 -18.23 9.46
CA GLN A 80 1.07 -18.23 10.78
C GLN A 80 1.31 -16.81 11.30
N LEU A 81 1.76 -15.91 10.42
CA LEU A 81 2.02 -14.52 10.75
C LEU A 81 0.74 -13.79 11.20
N VAL A 82 -0.36 -13.96 10.48
CA VAL A 82 -1.68 -13.37 10.82
C VAL A 82 -2.21 -13.91 12.15
N GLU A 83 -1.96 -15.20 12.46
CA GLU A 83 -2.33 -15.81 13.73
C GLU A 83 -1.57 -15.21 14.93
N LEU A 84 -0.37 -14.66 14.73
CA LEU A 84 0.36 -13.95 15.78
C LEU A 84 -0.26 -12.58 16.12
N GLY A 85 -1.21 -12.09 15.32
CA GLY A 85 -1.99 -10.87 15.54
C GLY A 85 -2.99 -10.98 16.69
N THR A 86 -2.55 -11.41 17.87
CA THR A 86 -3.41 -11.76 19.02
C THR A 86 -4.13 -10.56 19.67
N TRP A 87 -3.80 -9.33 19.24
CA TRP A 87 -4.48 -8.11 19.69
C TRP A 87 -5.79 -7.83 18.95
N LEU A 88 -6.11 -8.62 17.93
CA LEU A 88 -7.38 -8.54 17.22
C LEU A 88 -8.49 -9.16 18.07
N SER A 89 -9.72 -8.65 17.91
CA SER A 89 -10.93 -9.27 18.47
C SER A 89 -11.01 -10.75 18.05
N SER A 90 -11.68 -11.59 18.83
CA SER A 90 -11.89 -13.03 18.59
C SER A 90 -12.74 -13.32 17.33
N CYS A 91 -12.34 -12.82 16.17
CA CYS A 91 -12.90 -13.16 14.87
C CYS A 91 -12.28 -14.48 14.41
N GLN A 92 -13.14 -15.41 14.00
CA GLN A 92 -12.72 -16.72 13.46
C GLN A 92 -12.35 -16.63 11.97
N ASP A 93 -12.87 -15.64 11.24
CA ASP A 93 -12.63 -15.51 9.80
C ASP A 93 -11.25 -14.89 9.49
N TYR A 94 -10.52 -15.56 8.60
CA TYR A 94 -9.17 -15.19 8.17
C TYR A 94 -9.14 -13.86 7.40
N VAL A 95 -10.09 -13.65 6.48
CA VAL A 95 -10.18 -12.45 5.64
C VAL A 95 -10.45 -11.23 6.52
N THR A 96 -11.35 -11.36 7.49
CA THR A 96 -11.62 -10.31 8.49
C THR A 96 -10.38 -9.95 9.30
N ARG A 97 -9.55 -10.93 9.71
CA ARG A 97 -8.29 -10.64 10.42
C ARG A 97 -7.31 -9.87 9.54
N ILE A 98 -7.10 -10.28 8.29
CA ILE A 98 -6.26 -9.55 7.32
C ILE A 98 -6.72 -8.10 7.21
N THR A 99 -8.03 -7.87 7.06
CA THR A 99 -8.61 -6.54 6.99
C THR A 99 -8.33 -5.73 8.26
N GLN A 100 -8.55 -6.30 9.44
CA GLN A 100 -8.31 -5.61 10.72
C GLN A 100 -6.83 -5.26 10.94
N LEU A 101 -5.90 -6.10 10.46
CA LEU A 101 -4.46 -5.81 10.51
C LEU A 101 -4.07 -4.60 9.66
N CYS A 102 -4.89 -4.23 8.67
CA CYS A 102 -4.68 -3.08 7.81
C CYS A 102 -3.34 -3.08 7.05
N ILE A 103 -2.83 -4.28 6.72
CA ILE A 103 -1.53 -4.49 6.06
C ILE A 103 -1.59 -4.44 4.53
N LEU A 104 -2.78 -4.63 3.94
CA LEU A 104 -2.95 -4.66 2.48
C LEU A 104 -2.59 -3.32 1.82
N PRO A 105 -2.97 -2.14 2.36
CA PRO A 105 -2.60 -0.87 1.75
C PRO A 105 -1.08 -0.69 1.58
N ASP A 106 -0.30 -0.98 2.63
CA ASP A 106 1.16 -0.88 2.58
C ASP A 106 1.76 -1.88 1.58
N THR A 107 1.21 -3.10 1.56
CA THR A 107 1.65 -4.18 0.66
C THR A 107 1.41 -3.82 -0.79
N LEU A 108 0.19 -3.39 -1.14
CA LEU A 108 -0.17 -3.00 -2.50
C LEU A 108 0.69 -1.83 -2.95
N VAL A 109 0.85 -0.81 -2.12
CA VAL A 109 1.67 0.34 -2.49
C VAL A 109 3.14 -0.05 -2.67
N HIS A 110 3.70 -0.94 -1.84
CA HIS A 110 5.03 -1.48 -2.07
C HIS A 110 5.13 -2.21 -3.42
N VAL A 111 4.18 -3.09 -3.71
CA VAL A 111 4.13 -3.86 -4.97
C VAL A 111 4.09 -2.94 -6.19
N PHE A 112 3.30 -1.86 -6.15
CA PHE A 112 3.20 -0.90 -7.24
C PHE A 112 4.42 0.04 -7.35
N THR A 113 5.12 0.34 -6.25
CA THR A 113 6.13 1.43 -6.23
C THR A 113 7.57 0.96 -6.19
N GLN A 114 7.84 -0.27 -5.73
CA GLN A 114 9.19 -0.75 -5.46
C GLN A 114 9.57 -2.00 -6.25
N LEU A 115 8.66 -2.59 -7.01
CA LEU A 115 8.93 -3.78 -7.81
C LEU A 115 9.00 -3.45 -9.31
N SER A 116 9.72 -4.28 -10.07
CA SER A 116 9.62 -4.28 -11.53
C SER A 116 8.29 -4.86 -11.99
N ASP A 117 7.86 -4.52 -13.21
CA ASP A 117 6.57 -4.95 -13.78
C ASP A 117 6.34 -6.48 -13.68
N GLU A 118 7.38 -7.28 -13.95
CA GLU A 118 7.31 -8.75 -13.84
C GLU A 118 7.06 -9.22 -12.39
N LYS A 119 7.81 -8.66 -11.44
CA LYS A 119 7.67 -8.98 -10.02
C LYS A 119 6.35 -8.45 -9.45
N GLN A 120 5.91 -7.29 -9.93
CA GLN A 120 4.62 -6.72 -9.60
C GLN A 120 3.50 -7.67 -10.02
N ALA A 121 3.48 -8.11 -11.28
CA ALA A 121 2.45 -9.03 -11.77
C ALA A 121 2.43 -10.35 -10.97
N ALA A 122 3.61 -10.90 -10.66
CA ALA A 122 3.72 -12.12 -9.85
C ALA A 122 3.17 -11.93 -8.43
N ALA A 123 3.52 -10.83 -7.77
CA ALA A 123 3.08 -10.53 -6.40
C ALA A 123 1.56 -10.26 -6.32
N LEU A 124 0.99 -9.55 -7.30
CA LEU A 124 -0.46 -9.32 -7.37
C LEU A 124 -1.20 -10.64 -7.59
N LYS A 125 -0.74 -11.49 -8.53
CA LYS A 125 -1.33 -12.82 -8.77
C LYS A 125 -1.23 -13.72 -7.53
N PHE A 126 -0.13 -13.65 -6.80
CA PHE A 126 0.02 -14.35 -5.53
C PHE A 126 -1.02 -13.89 -4.51
N LEU A 127 -1.22 -12.58 -4.34
CA LEU A 127 -2.25 -12.03 -3.44
C LEU A 127 -3.66 -12.48 -3.82
N GLU A 128 -3.99 -12.43 -5.11
CA GLU A 128 -5.29 -12.90 -5.62
C GLU A 128 -5.51 -14.38 -5.29
N SER A 129 -4.50 -15.21 -5.56
CA SER A 129 -4.54 -16.64 -5.24
C SER A 129 -4.59 -16.91 -3.74
N HIS A 130 -3.94 -16.09 -2.92
CA HIS A 130 -3.87 -16.26 -1.47
C HIS A 130 -5.20 -15.92 -0.80
N LEU A 131 -5.87 -14.87 -1.26
CA LEU A 131 -7.12 -14.37 -0.68
C LEU A 131 -8.37 -14.87 -1.42
N GLY A 132 -8.22 -15.46 -2.60
CA GLY A 132 -9.33 -15.96 -3.41
C GLY A 132 -10.22 -14.84 -3.99
N LEU A 133 -9.65 -13.65 -4.19
CA LEU A 133 -10.36 -12.46 -4.67
C LEU A 133 -9.57 -11.82 -5.82
N PRO A 134 -10.24 -11.19 -6.80
CA PRO A 134 -9.55 -10.35 -7.77
C PRO A 134 -8.86 -9.18 -7.07
N ILE A 135 -7.78 -8.65 -7.65
CA ILE A 135 -6.95 -7.65 -7.00
C ILE A 135 -7.71 -6.36 -6.65
N GLU A 136 -8.71 -5.98 -7.45
CA GLU A 136 -9.61 -4.87 -7.14
C GLU A 136 -10.47 -5.17 -5.91
N GLY A 137 -10.88 -6.43 -5.73
CA GLY A 137 -11.57 -6.90 -4.53
C GLY A 137 -10.66 -6.82 -3.30
N VAL A 138 -9.41 -7.26 -3.42
CA VAL A 138 -8.39 -7.16 -2.36
C VAL A 138 -8.17 -5.69 -1.95
N ALA A 139 -8.08 -4.78 -2.91
CA ALA A 139 -7.92 -3.35 -2.62
C ALA A 139 -9.12 -2.70 -1.93
N ARG A 140 -10.33 -3.26 -2.10
CA ARG A 140 -11.55 -2.81 -1.41
C ARG A 140 -11.75 -3.46 -0.03
N MET A 141 -10.92 -4.45 0.34
CA MET A 141 -11.04 -5.09 1.66
C MET A 141 -10.75 -4.11 2.80
N ASN A 142 -9.78 -3.21 2.61
CA ASN A 142 -9.52 -2.10 3.50
C ASN A 142 -10.14 -0.79 2.98
N ASP A 143 -10.19 0.23 3.83
CA ASP A 143 -10.64 1.57 3.42
C ASP A 143 -9.79 2.07 2.24
N VAL A 144 -10.46 2.34 1.13
CA VAL A 144 -9.84 2.85 -0.11
C VAL A 144 -9.12 4.18 0.14
N SER A 145 -9.60 4.98 1.10
CA SER A 145 -8.96 6.22 1.52
C SER A 145 -7.58 5.95 2.12
N ARG A 146 -7.41 4.85 2.86
CA ARG A 146 -6.10 4.46 3.40
C ARG A 146 -5.12 4.08 2.30
N LEU A 147 -5.58 3.34 1.29
CA LEU A 147 -4.77 3.00 0.13
C LEU A 147 -4.38 4.25 -0.68
N LEU A 148 -5.33 5.17 -0.88
CA LEU A 148 -5.10 6.48 -1.47
C LEU A 148 -3.99 7.24 -0.73
N HIS A 149 -4.12 7.37 0.60
CA HIS A 149 -3.14 8.08 1.43
C HIS A 149 -1.75 7.47 1.32
N GLN A 150 -1.64 6.14 1.31
CA GLN A 150 -0.35 5.47 1.18
C GLN A 150 0.30 5.68 -0.20
N PHE A 151 -0.49 5.71 -1.28
CA PHE A 151 0.03 6.09 -2.59
C PHE A 151 0.51 7.54 -2.62
N VAL A 152 -0.23 8.47 -2.02
CA VAL A 152 0.16 9.87 -1.93
C VAL A 152 1.48 10.01 -1.13
N LEU A 153 1.64 9.27 -0.03
CA LEU A 153 2.89 9.21 0.73
C LEU A 153 4.08 8.62 -0.06
N CYS A 154 3.81 7.89 -1.14
CA CYS A 154 4.83 7.33 -2.01
C CYS A 154 5.16 8.18 -3.24
N LEU A 155 4.51 9.35 -3.40
CA LEU A 155 4.91 10.33 -4.41
C LEU A 155 6.39 10.71 -4.26
N TYR A 156 6.92 10.69 -3.03
CA TYR A 156 8.35 10.58 -2.78
C TYR A 156 8.71 9.21 -2.15
N PRO A 157 9.76 8.52 -2.65
CA PRO A 157 10.60 8.88 -3.80
C PRO A 157 10.03 8.40 -5.17
N HIS A 158 8.91 7.67 -5.18
CA HIS A 158 8.43 6.90 -6.35
C HIS A 158 7.31 7.60 -7.11
N ARG A 159 7.53 8.84 -7.55
CA ARG A 159 6.47 9.70 -8.14
C ARG A 159 5.74 9.00 -9.29
N ARG A 160 6.45 8.41 -10.24
CA ARG A 160 5.86 7.87 -11.47
C ARG A 160 4.98 6.66 -11.17
N GLU A 161 5.50 5.77 -10.34
CA GLU A 161 4.88 4.52 -9.93
C GLU A 161 3.67 4.78 -9.02
N ALA A 162 3.81 5.70 -8.05
CA ALA A 162 2.71 6.14 -7.20
C ALA A 162 1.59 6.79 -8.03
N CYS A 163 1.92 7.64 -9.01
CA CYS A 163 0.92 8.18 -9.93
C CYS A 163 0.24 7.08 -10.76
N ALA A 164 0.96 6.05 -11.22
CA ALA A 164 0.35 4.91 -11.91
C ALA A 164 -0.61 4.12 -11.00
N GLY A 165 -0.21 3.86 -9.75
CA GLY A 165 -1.05 3.23 -8.74
C GLY A 165 -2.31 4.04 -8.40
N LEU A 166 -2.20 5.37 -8.27
CA LEU A 166 -3.35 6.26 -8.11
C LEU A 166 -4.30 6.20 -9.31
N ARG A 167 -3.77 6.17 -10.54
CA ARG A 167 -4.59 6.03 -11.75
C ARG A 167 -5.32 4.70 -11.79
N TRP A 168 -4.65 3.60 -11.41
CA TRP A 168 -5.28 2.30 -11.26
C TRP A 168 -6.38 2.31 -10.19
N LEU A 169 -6.12 2.89 -9.01
CA LEU A 169 -7.08 3.01 -7.92
C LEU A 169 -8.37 3.71 -8.37
N VAL A 170 -8.24 4.86 -9.03
CA VAL A 170 -9.40 5.64 -9.49
C VAL A 170 -10.20 4.89 -10.55
N SER A 171 -9.53 4.27 -11.54
CA SER A 171 -10.17 3.66 -12.72
C SER A 171 -10.70 2.23 -12.52
N LYS A 172 -10.15 1.49 -11.55
CA LYS A 172 -10.49 0.07 -11.35
C LYS A 172 -11.15 -0.19 -10.00
N VAL A 173 -10.78 0.58 -8.97
CA VAL A 173 -11.23 0.35 -7.59
C VAL A 173 -12.39 1.26 -7.22
N VAL A 174 -12.25 2.58 -7.37
CA VAL A 174 -13.26 3.57 -6.96
C VAL A 174 -14.38 3.70 -7.99
N HIS A 175 -14.01 4.00 -9.23
CA HIS A 175 -14.91 4.04 -10.36
C HIS A 175 -14.49 2.90 -11.26
N PRO A 176 -14.89 1.63 -11.01
CA PRO A 176 -14.76 0.62 -12.03
C PRO A 176 -15.52 1.20 -13.21
N MET A 177 -14.81 1.68 -14.23
CA MET A 177 -15.43 2.25 -15.42
C MET A 177 -16.47 1.22 -15.82
N LYS A 178 -17.77 1.51 -15.58
CA LYS A 178 -18.83 0.83 -16.33
C LYS A 178 -18.38 1.05 -17.75
N PRO A 179 -18.05 -0.01 -18.51
CA PRO A 179 -17.55 0.19 -19.84
C PRO A 179 -18.56 1.12 -20.52
N ILE A 180 -18.11 2.31 -20.93
CA ILE A 180 -18.93 3.17 -21.78
C ILE A 180 -19.18 2.44 -23.12
N TYR A 181 -18.39 1.38 -23.39
CA TYR A 181 -18.69 0.34 -24.36
C TYR A 181 -19.96 -0.47 -24.07
N GLY A 182 -20.52 -0.51 -22.86
CA GLY A 182 -21.76 -1.26 -22.59
C GLY A 182 -22.99 -0.62 -23.22
N LEU A 183 -23.09 0.71 -23.26
CA LEU A 183 -24.22 1.41 -23.89
C LEU A 183 -24.04 1.60 -25.40
N LEU A 184 -22.79 1.62 -25.90
CA LEU A 184 -22.50 1.64 -27.33
C LEU A 184 -22.47 0.23 -27.95
N ALA A 185 -22.06 -0.81 -27.20
CA ALA A 185 -22.14 -2.20 -27.63
C ALA A 185 -23.55 -2.77 -27.51
N LEU A 186 -24.40 -2.31 -26.59
CA LEU A 186 -25.83 -2.66 -26.62
C LEU A 186 -26.56 -2.05 -27.84
N ARG A 187 -26.10 -0.90 -28.35
CA ARG A 187 -26.59 -0.35 -29.63
C ARG A 187 -25.97 -1.02 -30.86
N ALA A 188 -24.76 -1.57 -30.74
CA ALA A 188 -24.12 -2.33 -31.83
C ALA A 188 -24.58 -3.80 -31.87
N ALA A 189 -24.99 -4.40 -30.74
CA ALA A 189 -25.40 -5.79 -30.63
C ALA A 189 -26.85 -6.06 -31.07
N GLU A 190 -27.64 -5.02 -31.37
CA GLU A 190 -28.89 -5.18 -32.14
C GLU A 190 -28.61 -5.37 -33.65
N GLY A 191 -27.36 -5.22 -34.07
CA GLY A 191 -26.91 -5.52 -35.42
C GLY A 191 -25.74 -6.50 -35.37
N HIS A 192 -26.05 -7.78 -35.59
CA HIS A 192 -25.13 -8.85 -36.02
C HIS A 192 -24.68 -9.76 -34.87
N ALA A 193 -25.39 -10.89 -34.80
CA ALA A 193 -24.90 -12.12 -34.25
C ALA A 193 -23.74 -12.68 -35.08
N GLU A 194 -22.93 -13.49 -34.40
CA GLU A 194 -21.92 -14.44 -34.88
C GLU A 194 -20.44 -14.01 -34.84
N ALA A 195 -19.69 -14.91 -34.18
CA ALA A 195 -18.25 -15.15 -34.25
C ALA A 195 -17.30 -14.10 -33.64
N ALA A 196 -16.90 -14.34 -32.38
CA ALA A 196 -15.50 -14.61 -32.04
C ALA A 196 -15.36 -14.83 -30.52
N VAL A 197 -15.10 -16.07 -30.15
CA VAL A 197 -14.43 -16.42 -28.88
C VAL A 197 -12.96 -16.09 -29.07
N SER A 198 -12.41 -15.13 -28.32
CA SER A 198 -10.96 -15.02 -28.15
C SER A 198 -10.62 -14.31 -26.84
N ASP A 199 -9.77 -15.00 -26.07
CA ASP A 199 -9.06 -14.57 -24.88
C ASP A 199 -8.60 -13.10 -24.89
N VAL A 200 -8.91 -12.36 -23.82
CA VAL A 200 -8.20 -11.12 -23.47
C VAL A 200 -7.85 -11.14 -21.98
N THR A 201 -6.94 -12.04 -21.63
CA THR A 201 -6.04 -11.91 -20.48
C THR A 201 -4.79 -11.16 -20.94
N THR A 202 -4.94 -9.86 -21.17
CA THR A 202 -3.80 -8.95 -21.32
C THR A 202 -3.95 -7.86 -20.27
N MET A 203 -3.20 -8.02 -19.19
CA MET A 203 -2.92 -7.00 -18.17
C MET A 203 -2.58 -5.67 -18.87
N GLY A 204 -3.61 -4.85 -19.05
CA GLY A 204 -3.56 -3.61 -19.80
C GLY A 204 -2.92 -2.49 -19.00
N LEU A 205 -1.60 -2.56 -18.82
CA LEU A 205 -0.72 -1.40 -18.65
C LEU A 205 -0.28 -0.85 -20.03
N VAL A 206 -1.15 -0.96 -21.03
CA VAL A 206 -0.88 -0.51 -22.41
C VAL A 206 -1.39 0.92 -22.57
N TYR A 207 -0.44 1.85 -22.58
CA TYR A 207 -0.46 3.15 -23.27
C TYR A 207 -1.83 3.83 -23.46
N LEU A 208 -2.18 4.73 -22.53
CA LEU A 208 -3.14 5.79 -22.83
C LEU A 208 -2.54 6.72 -23.90
N GLN A 209 -3.23 6.86 -25.03
CA GLN A 209 -2.90 7.83 -26.06
C GLN A 209 -2.89 9.25 -25.47
N ALA A 210 -2.08 10.16 -26.03
CA ALA A 210 -1.85 11.51 -25.49
C ALA A 210 -3.15 12.34 -25.27
N SER A 211 -4.21 12.06 -26.03
CA SER A 211 -5.54 12.68 -25.88
C SER A 211 -6.27 12.23 -24.61
N ASP A 212 -6.18 10.94 -24.26
CA ASP A 212 -6.80 10.39 -23.05
C ASP A 212 -6.00 10.67 -21.78
N LYS A 213 -4.68 10.90 -21.94
CA LYS A 213 -3.80 11.30 -20.83
C LYS A 213 -4.26 12.62 -20.20
N ASN A 214 -4.56 13.63 -21.01
CA ASN A 214 -5.03 14.94 -20.53
C ASN A 214 -6.40 14.86 -19.83
N ARG A 215 -7.31 14.00 -20.28
CA ARG A 215 -8.59 13.77 -19.62
C ARG A 215 -8.41 13.03 -18.30
N PHE A 216 -7.58 11.99 -18.28
CA PHE A 216 -7.34 11.22 -17.07
C PHE A 216 -6.64 12.03 -15.99
N ASP A 217 -5.68 12.87 -16.37
CA ASP A 217 -4.99 13.78 -15.46
C ASP A 217 -5.98 14.79 -14.83
N LEU A 218 -6.96 15.28 -15.61
CA LEU A 218 -8.02 16.15 -15.11
C LEU A 218 -8.95 15.43 -14.11
N TYR A 219 -9.40 14.20 -14.43
CA TYR A 219 -10.23 13.39 -13.53
C TYR A 219 -9.49 13.01 -12.25
N GLN A 220 -8.21 12.68 -12.35
CA GLN A 220 -7.36 12.39 -11.20
C GLN A 220 -7.21 13.63 -10.32
N THR A 221 -6.97 14.80 -10.91
CA THR A 221 -6.88 16.08 -10.18
C THR A 221 -8.19 16.41 -9.46
N GLN A 222 -9.34 16.23 -10.12
CA GLN A 222 -10.64 16.45 -9.52
C GLN A 222 -10.92 15.47 -8.38
N PHE A 223 -10.60 14.19 -8.57
CA PHE A 223 -10.74 13.16 -7.55
C PHE A 223 -9.88 13.47 -6.32
N LEU A 224 -8.61 13.79 -6.52
CA LEU A 224 -7.71 14.18 -5.42
C LEU A 224 -8.18 15.46 -4.72
N GLY A 225 -8.74 16.41 -5.47
CA GLY A 225 -9.36 17.62 -4.92
C GLY A 225 -10.56 17.31 -4.01
N GLN A 226 -11.38 16.30 -4.32
CA GLN A 226 -12.50 15.87 -3.48
C GLN A 226 -12.03 15.23 -2.15
N HIS A 227 -10.89 14.53 -2.18
CA HIS A 227 -10.31 13.87 -1.00
C HIS A 227 -9.27 14.74 -0.26
N LEU A 228 -9.11 16.01 -0.65
CA LEU A 228 -8.04 16.89 -0.19
C LEU A 228 -8.00 17.07 1.33
N CYS A 229 -9.16 17.29 1.98
CA CYS A 229 -9.22 17.41 3.44
C CYS A 229 -8.75 16.14 4.17
N GLY A 230 -9.13 14.96 3.67
CA GLY A 230 -8.74 13.68 4.26
C GLY A 230 -7.24 13.41 4.09
N ILE A 231 -6.70 13.74 2.92
CA ILE A 231 -5.26 13.63 2.64
C ILE A 231 -4.46 14.56 3.54
N LEU A 232 -4.89 15.81 3.73
CA LEU A 232 -4.20 16.76 4.62
C LEU A 232 -4.29 16.34 6.08
N ALA A 233 -5.45 15.88 6.55
CA ALA A 233 -5.57 15.33 7.91
C ALA A 233 -4.66 14.10 8.10
N PHE A 234 -4.48 13.26 7.08
CA PHE A 234 -3.51 12.17 7.12
C PHE A 234 -2.07 12.69 7.24
N PHE A 235 -1.69 13.74 6.51
CA PHE A 235 -0.36 14.34 6.65
C PHE A 235 -0.16 14.99 8.02
N ASP A 236 -1.16 15.68 8.57
CA ASP A 236 -1.10 16.22 9.94
C ASP A 236 -0.77 15.11 10.94
N CYS A 237 -1.49 13.99 10.88
CA CYS A 237 -1.25 12.84 11.75
C CYS A 237 0.15 12.22 11.58
N ARG A 238 0.78 12.33 10.40
CA ARG A 238 2.12 11.78 10.16
C ARG A 238 3.23 12.73 10.53
N LEU A 239 3.00 14.04 10.42
CA LEU A 239 4.00 15.06 10.73
C LEU A 239 4.03 15.37 12.24
N LEU A 240 2.88 15.28 12.91
CA LEU A 240 2.73 15.49 14.34
C LEU A 240 2.99 14.23 15.19
N ASP A 241 3.26 13.09 14.56
CA ASP A 241 3.56 11.84 15.27
C ASP A 241 5.00 11.86 15.80
N ASP A 242 5.16 12.21 17.08
CA ASP A 242 6.45 12.28 17.77
C ASP A 242 7.19 10.94 17.83
N GLU A 243 6.47 9.82 17.69
CA GLU A 243 7.01 8.47 17.69
C GLU A 243 7.48 8.03 16.28
N SER A 244 7.13 8.80 15.24
CA SER A 244 7.51 8.47 13.87
C SER A 244 8.98 8.82 13.60
N PRO A 245 9.73 7.96 12.88
CA PRO A 245 11.11 8.25 12.49
C PRO A 245 11.24 9.53 11.67
N LEU A 246 12.33 10.27 11.84
CA LEU A 246 12.55 11.54 11.14
C LEU A 246 12.54 11.40 9.61
N GLU A 247 13.06 10.29 9.09
CA GLU A 247 13.02 9.98 7.66
C GLU A 247 11.58 9.77 7.14
N GLU A 248 10.64 9.28 7.98
CA GLU A 248 9.24 9.18 7.60
C GLU A 248 8.56 10.55 7.54
N ARG A 249 8.84 11.44 8.51
CA ARG A 249 8.33 12.82 8.48
C ARG A 249 8.88 13.59 7.29
N LYS A 250 10.17 13.47 7.02
CA LYS A 250 10.81 14.03 5.82
C LYS A 250 10.17 13.51 4.53
N ARG A 251 9.94 12.20 4.46
CA ARG A 251 9.22 11.59 3.33
C ARG A 251 7.81 12.16 3.18
N ALA A 252 7.09 12.35 4.28
CA ALA A 252 5.76 12.93 4.27
C ALA A 252 5.78 14.38 3.75
N LEU A 253 6.71 15.22 4.22
CA LEU A 253 6.88 16.60 3.73
C LEU A 253 7.17 16.66 2.22
N LEU A 254 8.13 15.85 1.75
CA LEU A 254 8.49 15.82 0.33
C LEU A 254 7.34 15.30 -0.54
N SER A 255 6.59 14.31 -0.04
CA SER A 255 5.40 13.80 -0.74
C SER A 255 4.28 14.83 -0.78
N LEU A 256 4.09 15.59 0.30
CA LEU A 256 3.11 16.69 0.37
C LEU A 256 3.44 17.79 -0.65
N ALA A 257 4.71 18.16 -0.79
CA ALA A 257 5.14 19.13 -1.79
C ALA A 257 4.82 18.66 -3.22
N ILE A 258 5.15 17.40 -3.56
CA ILE A 258 4.82 16.83 -4.88
C ILE A 258 3.30 16.71 -5.08
N PHE A 259 2.56 16.42 -4.02
CA PHE A 259 1.10 16.36 -4.06
C PHE A 259 0.48 17.74 -4.36
N MET A 260 1.01 18.81 -3.76
CA MET A 260 0.57 20.19 -4.06
C MET A 260 0.73 20.52 -5.55
N ASP A 261 1.86 20.14 -6.15
CA ASP A 261 2.10 20.32 -7.58
C ASP A 261 1.08 19.53 -8.43
N LEU A 262 0.74 18.32 -7.99
CA LEU A 262 -0.14 17.41 -8.72
C LEU A 262 -1.61 17.81 -8.66
N VAL A 263 -2.07 18.35 -7.53
CA VAL A 263 -3.45 18.85 -7.37
C VAL A 263 -3.65 20.21 -8.06
N GLY A 264 -2.57 20.96 -8.27
CA GLY A 264 -2.58 22.23 -8.96
C GLY A 264 -2.90 23.44 -8.07
N THR A 265 -2.75 24.63 -8.65
CA THR A 265 -2.73 25.89 -7.90
C THR A 265 -4.08 26.30 -7.31
N GLN A 266 -5.19 25.96 -7.97
CA GLN A 266 -6.52 26.40 -7.54
C GLN A 266 -6.98 25.73 -6.23
N PRO A 267 -6.91 24.40 -6.05
CA PRO A 267 -7.28 23.78 -4.78
C PRO A 267 -6.31 24.13 -3.65
N VAL A 268 -5.01 24.23 -3.93
CA VAL A 268 -4.00 24.67 -2.96
C VAL A 268 -4.31 26.08 -2.45
N SER A 269 -4.65 27.01 -3.34
CA SER A 269 -5.00 28.38 -2.95
C SER A 269 -6.26 28.43 -2.10
N ARG A 270 -7.28 27.62 -2.42
CA ARG A 270 -8.53 27.52 -1.63
C ARG A 270 -8.30 26.99 -0.21
N MET A 271 -7.33 26.09 -0.03
CA MET A 271 -7.01 25.47 1.26
C MET A 271 -5.69 25.96 1.87
N ARG A 272 -5.19 27.12 1.43
CA ARG A 272 -3.87 27.65 1.83
C ARG A 272 -3.64 27.66 3.34
N ALA A 273 -4.65 28.06 4.12
CA ALA A 273 -4.55 28.09 5.57
C ALA A 273 -4.30 26.70 6.18
N LYS A 274 -4.94 25.65 5.63
CA LYS A 274 -4.73 24.27 6.08
C LYS A 274 -3.35 23.75 5.71
N PHE A 275 -2.87 24.03 4.50
CA PHE A 275 -1.50 23.68 4.10
C PHE A 275 -0.43 24.34 4.97
N ILE A 276 -0.61 25.64 5.30
CA ILE A 276 0.32 26.34 6.20
C ILE A 276 0.28 25.70 7.60
N ALA A 277 -0.91 25.37 8.11
CA ALA A 277 -1.03 24.70 9.40
C ALA A 277 -0.37 23.32 9.43
N THR A 278 -0.42 22.56 8.33
CA THR A 278 0.26 21.25 8.21
C THR A 278 1.78 21.36 8.12
N LEU A 279 2.32 22.49 7.68
CA LEU A 279 3.77 22.71 7.45
C LEU A 279 4.49 23.39 8.63
N ASN A 280 3.75 23.99 9.56
CA ASN A 280 4.29 24.62 10.78
C ASN A 280 4.56 23.59 11.87
#